data_AF-A0A9K3JK28-F1
#
_entry.id   AF-A0A9K3JK28-F1
#
_cell.length_a   1.000
_cell.length_b   1.000
_cell.length_c   1.000
_cell.angle_alpha   90.00
_cell.angle_beta   90.00
_cell.angle_gamma   90.00
#
_symmetry.space_group_name_H-M   'P 1'
#
loop_
_entity.id
_entity.type
_entity.pdbx_description
1 polymer ?
#
loop_
_entity_poly.entity_id
_entity_poly.type
_entity_poly.pdbx_seq_one_letter_code
_entity_poly.pdbx_strand_id
1 'polypeptide(L)'
;MMNRIAFIKFRGNFTTNSSFHLHSETPFSLHSDVSSNRSMFHKITNLNDALNLFDEMSQRRPLPSVVHFTQLLNAVTKMKHFSTSLHLFNQMCSLGVPVNEFSMSIAIKCCCQLYRSKDGFAVLGCCFRRSIAPNEFIYSALLDGLVLEDKILEAEMLFKKLVKQKLCEPNVVMYSTMIKGLCKFGNNVTAVALLRLMEQKNCKPSIVTYSTIIDSLCKDKLIDDAFKLFKEMVFEKGISPNVITYTSLIRGLCNIGHWDEASKMLKEMEDENISPNVKTFTALVDAFCKEGKVEEAEAVINIMIERGEVPNIVTYSSLIDGYCLRGEMIKAREIFDSMTLRGLVPNVVTYSSLLNGYCKNLKIEKAEQMFREMSGKGLKPDVVTYSTMIQGLFQVGRCLDACKLFNEMHAQGLIPNQCTYRIILDGLCNNHLVEDALSLFQLMGDSKLNSDIVVYTILIDGAGKCGKFHIARNLFHELIDKGLQPDVRTYNVMIGVFCREGLLGEAKLLFLKMEESGCPPNNVTYCIFLQGCLKNQHCDDVVMLLQEMDCRGYSLDASTLSLFIDHIAAGLLDRSMLKLLGKLVPKELIDDPSLCDWE
;
A
#
# COMPACT_ATOMS: atom_id res chain seq x y z
N MET A 1 -16.07 29.51 17.91
CA MET A 1 -14.94 28.68 18.38
C MET A 1 -13.99 28.48 17.21
N MET A 2 -13.00 29.36 17.05
CA MET A 2 -11.60 29.10 17.42
C MET A 2 -11.07 27.74 16.94
N ASN A 3 -10.25 27.75 15.89
CA ASN A 3 -8.88 27.28 16.06
C ASN A 3 -7.89 27.95 15.10
N ARG A 4 -6.76 28.32 15.71
CA ARG A 4 -5.67 29.16 15.20
C ARG A 4 -4.82 28.40 14.18
N ILE A 5 -4.59 28.99 13.02
CA ILE A 5 -3.46 28.64 12.15
C ILE A 5 -2.50 29.82 12.17
N ALA A 6 -1.26 29.55 12.59
CA ALA A 6 -0.20 30.52 12.73
C ALA A 6 0.14 31.15 11.37
N PHE A 7 -0.23 32.43 11.22
CA PHE A 7 0.27 33.30 10.16
C PHE A 7 1.79 33.42 10.29
N ILE A 8 2.52 32.90 9.30
CA ILE A 8 3.91 33.32 9.07
C ILE A 8 3.85 34.82 8.75
N LYS A 9 4.30 35.66 9.69
CA LYS A 9 4.37 37.12 9.58
C LYS A 9 5.32 37.51 8.44
N PHE A 10 4.78 37.71 7.24
CA PHE A 10 5.33 38.67 6.28
C PHE A 10 4.73 40.05 6.60
N ARG A 11 5.26 40.72 7.63
CA ARG A 11 4.97 42.14 7.90
C ARG A 11 6.31 42.87 8.12
N GLY A 12 6.87 43.35 7.02
CA GLY A 12 7.82 44.46 7.01
C GLY A 12 7.10 45.65 6.37
N ASN A 13 6.97 46.75 7.12
CA ASN A 13 6.27 47.96 6.72
C ASN A 13 6.83 48.53 5.42
N PHE A 14 5.99 48.67 4.38
CA PHE A 14 6.25 49.61 3.30
C PHE A 14 5.30 50.78 3.47
N THR A 15 5.83 51.86 4.03
CA THR A 15 5.22 53.18 3.98
C THR A 15 5.09 53.59 2.51
N THR A 16 3.85 53.70 2.05
CA THR A 16 3.47 54.51 0.90
C THR A 16 3.89 55.95 1.19
N ASN A 17 4.93 56.46 0.53
CA ASN A 17 5.11 57.86 0.16
C ASN A 17 6.51 58.08 -0.43
N SER A 18 6.60 58.06 -1.75
CA SER A 18 7.26 59.12 -2.53
C SER A 18 7.12 58.80 -4.02
N SER A 19 6.67 59.83 -4.74
CA SER A 19 6.54 59.98 -6.18
C SER A 19 7.62 59.28 -7.01
N PHE A 20 7.21 58.31 -7.84
CA PHE A 20 7.99 57.87 -8.99
C PHE A 20 7.83 58.91 -10.11
N HIS A 21 8.86 59.75 -10.30
CA HIS A 21 9.08 60.39 -11.58
C HIS A 21 9.80 59.41 -12.51
N LEU A 22 9.24 59.26 -13.72
CA LEU A 22 9.86 58.57 -14.85
C LEU A 22 11.15 59.29 -15.27
N HIS A 23 12.23 58.53 -15.45
CA HIS A 23 13.28 58.79 -16.44
C HIS A 23 13.67 57.41 -17.01
N SER A 24 13.10 57.02 -18.15
CA SER A 24 13.66 57.17 -19.50
C SER A 24 14.92 56.34 -19.74
N GLU A 25 14.79 55.35 -20.63
CA GLU A 25 15.82 54.47 -21.17
C GLU A 25 17.09 55.21 -21.64
N THR A 26 18.26 54.59 -21.47
CA THR A 26 19.28 54.36 -22.52
C THR A 26 20.50 53.57 -21.96
N PRO A 27 21.32 52.92 -22.82
CA PRO A 27 22.08 51.70 -22.51
C PRO A 27 23.61 51.88 -22.32
N PHE A 28 24.28 50.77 -21.95
CA PHE A 28 25.74 50.54 -21.75
C PHE A 28 26.29 50.86 -20.35
N SER A 29 27.24 50.10 -19.77
CA SER A 29 28.34 49.34 -20.38
C SER A 29 28.72 48.07 -19.59
N LEU A 30 28.95 46.97 -20.31
CA LEU A 30 29.88 45.91 -19.86
C LEU A 30 31.28 46.52 -19.80
N HIS A 31 31.97 46.50 -18.65
CA HIS A 31 33.38 46.14 -18.56
C HIS A 31 33.82 46.00 -17.08
N SER A 32 34.80 45.10 -16.91
CA SER A 32 35.66 44.80 -15.75
C SER A 32 35.02 44.23 -14.48
N ASP A 33 34.92 42.90 -14.41
CA ASP A 33 35.72 42.07 -13.47
C ASP A 33 35.28 40.60 -13.51
N VAL A 34 35.77 39.88 -14.52
CA VAL A 34 35.41 38.47 -14.78
C VAL A 34 36.39 37.48 -14.14
N SER A 35 37.57 37.91 -13.66
CA SER A 35 38.61 37.02 -13.14
C SER A 35 38.58 36.77 -11.62
N SER A 36 38.17 37.72 -10.79
CA SER A 36 38.13 37.54 -9.32
C SER A 36 36.87 36.81 -8.82
N ASN A 37 35.78 36.87 -9.60
CA ASN A 37 34.43 36.42 -9.21
C ASN A 37 34.17 34.90 -9.39
N ARG A 38 34.98 34.17 -10.17
CA ARG A 38 34.89 32.70 -10.23
C ARG A 38 35.48 32.01 -8.98
N SER A 39 36.31 32.68 -8.18
CA SER A 39 37.05 32.04 -7.08
C SER A 39 36.26 31.85 -5.78
N MET A 40 35.19 32.63 -5.56
CA MET A 40 34.43 32.61 -4.28
C MET A 40 33.58 31.34 -4.07
N PHE A 41 33.05 30.74 -5.15
CA PHE A 41 32.12 29.60 -5.05
C PHE A 41 32.79 28.23 -5.23
N HIS A 42 34.06 28.18 -5.63
CA HIS A 42 34.82 26.92 -5.75
C HIS A 42 35.18 26.29 -4.39
N LYS A 43 34.95 27.00 -3.27
CA LYS A 43 35.28 26.55 -1.91
C LYS A 43 34.12 25.98 -1.10
N ILE A 44 32.90 25.94 -1.62
CA ILE A 44 31.74 25.44 -0.85
C ILE A 44 31.71 23.90 -0.91
N THR A 45 32.37 23.24 0.04
CA THR A 45 32.41 21.77 0.11
C THR A 45 31.47 21.21 1.17
N ASN A 46 31.19 22.00 2.21
CA ASN A 46 30.34 21.62 3.32
C ASN A 46 29.40 22.78 3.74
N LEU A 47 28.47 22.49 4.66
CA LEU A 47 27.48 23.46 5.13
C LEU A 47 28.12 24.66 5.86
N ASN A 48 29.22 24.46 6.59
CA ASN A 48 29.88 25.53 7.32
C ASN A 48 30.55 26.53 6.38
N ASP A 49 31.15 26.06 5.28
CA ASP A 49 31.70 26.93 4.23
C ASP A 49 30.60 27.84 3.66
N ALA A 50 29.40 27.28 3.46
CA ALA A 50 28.25 28.03 2.95
C ALA A 50 27.74 29.08 3.95
N LEU A 51 27.66 28.75 5.24
CA LEU A 51 27.27 29.69 6.30
C LEU A 51 28.29 30.82 6.47
N ASN A 52 29.58 30.48 6.51
CA ASN A 52 30.67 31.45 6.59
C ASN A 52 30.65 32.41 5.40
N LEU A 53 30.42 31.90 4.18
CA LEU A 53 30.30 32.74 2.99
C LEU A 53 29.06 33.65 3.05
N PHE A 54 27.93 33.18 3.60
CA PHE A 54 26.75 34.01 3.80
C PHE A 54 27.04 35.17 4.76
N ASP A 55 27.70 34.89 5.88
CA ASP A 55 28.08 35.89 6.87
C ASP A 55 29.03 36.93 6.27
N GLU A 56 30.06 36.48 5.55
CA GLU A 56 30.98 37.38 4.84
C GLU A 56 30.24 38.27 3.82
N MET A 57 29.32 37.70 3.05
CA MET A 57 28.49 38.43 2.09
C MET A 57 27.57 39.45 2.76
N SER A 58 27.02 39.13 3.94
CA SER A 58 26.10 40.00 4.69
C SER A 58 26.78 41.25 5.27
N GLN A 59 28.08 41.14 5.56
CA GLN A 59 28.89 42.20 6.16
C GLN A 59 29.50 43.15 5.11
N ARG A 60 29.61 42.74 3.84
CA ARG A 60 30.12 43.60 2.76
C ARG A 60 29.23 44.81 2.49
N ARG A 61 29.86 45.97 2.24
CA ARG A 61 29.20 47.21 1.81
C ARG A 61 29.98 47.77 0.60
N PRO A 62 29.36 47.88 -0.59
CA PRO A 62 27.96 47.56 -0.91
C PRO A 62 27.64 46.06 -0.82
N LEU A 63 26.36 45.74 -0.63
CA LEU A 63 25.90 44.34 -0.55
C LEU A 63 26.13 43.61 -1.88
N PRO A 64 26.49 42.31 -1.86
CA PRO A 64 26.58 41.50 -3.06
C PRO A 64 25.24 41.41 -3.80
N SER A 65 25.29 41.21 -5.12
CA SER A 65 24.07 41.07 -5.93
C SER A 65 23.24 39.83 -5.51
N VAL A 66 21.93 39.89 -5.77
CA VAL A 66 20.99 38.77 -5.52
C VAL A 66 21.43 37.46 -6.18
N VAL A 67 22.17 37.52 -7.30
CA VAL A 67 22.65 36.34 -8.02
C VAL A 67 23.60 35.52 -7.14
N HIS A 68 24.51 36.18 -6.42
CA HIS A 68 25.47 35.52 -5.53
C HIS A 68 24.76 34.84 -4.36
N PHE A 69 23.79 35.51 -3.74
CA PHE A 69 22.97 34.91 -2.69
C PHE A 69 22.18 33.71 -3.23
N THR A 70 21.64 33.81 -4.44
CA THR A 70 20.88 32.73 -5.07
C THR A 70 21.76 31.51 -5.39
N GLN A 71 23.01 31.73 -5.84
CA GLN A 71 23.98 30.66 -6.07
C GLN A 71 24.31 29.91 -4.77
N LEU A 72 24.50 30.65 -3.67
CA LEU A 72 24.73 30.08 -2.34
C LEU A 72 23.52 29.27 -1.85
N LEU A 73 22.31 29.81 -1.96
CA LEU A 73 21.08 29.10 -1.63
C LEU A 73 20.96 27.79 -2.44
N ASN A 74 21.26 27.84 -3.73
CA ASN A 74 21.24 26.65 -4.59
C ASN A 74 22.28 25.62 -4.17
N ALA A 75 23.49 26.04 -3.77
CA ALA A 75 24.52 25.14 -3.26
C ALA A 75 24.05 24.41 -1.99
N VAL A 76 23.50 25.15 -1.01
CA VAL A 76 22.96 24.57 0.24
C VAL A 76 21.77 23.64 -0.04
N THR A 77 20.90 24.00 -0.98
CA THR A 77 19.79 23.14 -1.42
C THR A 77 20.28 21.88 -2.13
N LYS A 78 21.35 21.94 -2.92
CA LYS A 78 21.99 20.76 -3.54
C LYS A 78 22.61 19.82 -2.50
N MET A 79 23.10 20.36 -1.39
CA MET A 79 23.54 19.59 -0.22
C MET A 79 22.38 19.00 0.60
N LYS A 80 21.11 19.17 0.17
CA LYS A 80 19.89 18.70 0.84
C LYS A 80 19.61 19.35 2.22
N HIS A 81 20.28 20.46 2.55
CA HIS A 81 19.99 21.24 3.75
C HIS A 81 18.85 22.24 3.51
N PHE A 82 17.64 21.74 3.26
CA PHE A 82 16.48 22.56 2.88
C PHE A 82 16.04 23.55 3.96
N SER A 83 16.10 23.16 5.24
CA SER A 83 15.77 24.03 6.38
C SER A 83 16.73 25.22 6.47
N THR A 84 18.03 24.96 6.35
CA THR A 84 19.07 26.00 6.38
C THR A 84 18.99 26.90 5.17
N SER A 85 18.79 26.34 3.97
CA SER A 85 18.58 27.14 2.76
C SER A 85 17.37 28.09 2.90
N LEU A 86 16.25 27.60 3.45
CA LEU A 86 15.08 28.44 3.71
C LEU A 86 15.36 29.52 4.78
N HIS A 87 16.18 29.21 5.79
CA HIS A 87 16.60 30.18 6.80
C HIS A 87 17.46 31.29 6.18
N LEU A 88 18.47 30.94 5.38
CA LEU A 88 19.32 31.90 4.66
C LEU A 88 18.51 32.76 3.69
N PHE A 89 17.49 32.20 3.04
CA PHE A 89 16.58 32.97 2.19
C PHE A 89 15.80 34.03 2.99
N ASN A 90 15.31 33.67 4.18
CA ASN A 90 14.63 34.64 5.06
C ASN A 90 15.59 35.72 5.56
N GLN A 91 16.83 35.37 5.88
CA GLN A 91 17.87 36.34 6.27
C GLN A 91 18.20 37.29 5.11
N MET A 92 18.35 36.78 3.89
CA MET A 92 18.55 37.58 2.68
C MET A 92 17.42 38.61 2.51
N CYS A 93 16.17 38.20 2.73
CA CYS A 93 15.02 39.10 2.69
C CYS A 93 15.07 40.17 3.80
N SER A 94 15.51 39.82 5.02
CA SER A 94 15.65 40.79 6.12
C SER A 94 16.78 41.80 5.92
N LEU A 95 17.80 41.44 5.15
CA LEU A 95 18.89 42.34 4.75
C LEU A 95 18.47 43.33 3.66
N GLY A 96 17.24 43.25 3.15
CA GLY A 96 16.72 44.13 2.10
C GLY A 96 17.22 43.78 0.70
N VAL A 97 17.85 42.61 0.50
CA VAL A 97 18.28 42.15 -0.82
C VAL A 97 17.02 41.81 -1.64
N PRO A 98 16.89 42.31 -2.89
CA PRO A 98 15.72 42.05 -3.72
C PRO A 98 15.60 40.56 -4.02
N VAL A 99 14.37 40.03 -4.07
CA VAL A 99 14.12 38.66 -4.51
C VAL A 99 13.95 38.61 -6.03
N ASN A 100 14.34 37.49 -6.63
CA ASN A 100 14.14 37.23 -8.06
C ASN A 100 13.44 35.88 -8.23
N GLU A 101 13.14 35.52 -9.48
CA GLU A 101 12.48 34.27 -9.85
C GLU A 101 13.19 33.02 -9.28
N PHE A 102 14.52 32.99 -9.37
CA PHE A 102 15.34 31.86 -8.94
C PHE A 102 15.36 31.69 -7.41
N SER A 103 15.48 32.77 -6.64
CA SER A 103 15.48 32.69 -5.17
C SER A 103 14.10 32.30 -4.63
N MET A 104 13.01 32.76 -5.25
CA MET A 104 11.66 32.32 -4.92
C MET A 104 11.44 30.84 -5.27
N SER A 105 11.95 30.37 -6.43
CA SER A 105 11.89 28.95 -6.82
C SER A 105 12.62 28.04 -5.83
N ILE A 106 13.81 28.44 -5.37
CA ILE A 106 14.55 27.69 -4.34
C ILE A 106 13.78 27.67 -3.02
N ALA A 107 13.23 28.80 -2.58
CA ALA A 107 12.43 28.85 -1.35
C ALA A 107 11.21 27.91 -1.42
N ILE A 108 10.47 27.93 -2.53
CA ILE A 108 9.33 27.03 -2.76
C ILE A 108 9.77 25.57 -2.74
N LYS A 109 10.87 25.24 -3.44
CA LYS A 109 11.45 23.89 -3.42
C LYS A 109 11.81 23.44 -2.01
N CYS A 110 12.45 24.30 -1.21
CA CYS A 110 12.78 24.01 0.18
C CYS A 110 11.51 23.79 1.03
N CYS A 111 10.47 24.62 0.89
CA CYS A 111 9.19 24.40 1.57
C CYS A 111 8.57 23.05 1.21
N CYS A 112 8.57 22.68 -0.08
CA CYS A 112 8.00 21.42 -0.56
C CYS A 112 8.77 20.20 -0.05
N GLN A 113 10.11 20.24 -0.06
CA GLN A 113 10.96 19.15 0.47
C GLN A 113 10.91 19.02 2.00
N LEU A 114 10.42 20.04 2.70
CA LEU A 114 10.16 20.01 4.13
C LEU A 114 8.73 19.56 4.48
N TYR A 115 7.96 19.03 3.53
CA TYR A 115 6.55 18.63 3.71
C TYR A 115 5.66 19.81 4.17
N ARG A 116 5.95 21.01 3.64
CA ARG A 116 5.24 22.27 3.91
C ARG A 116 4.76 22.94 2.62
N SER A 117 4.04 22.19 1.79
CA SER A 117 3.44 22.62 0.51
C SER A 117 2.59 23.87 0.65
N LYS A 118 1.83 24.00 1.75
CA LYS A 118 1.02 25.19 2.07
C LYS A 118 1.87 26.48 2.13
N ASP A 119 3.06 26.40 2.71
CA ASP A 119 4.00 27.52 2.75
C ASP A 119 4.58 27.79 1.36
N GLY A 120 4.83 26.74 0.56
CA GLY A 120 5.18 26.88 -0.85
C GLY A 120 4.12 27.66 -1.66
N PHE A 121 2.83 27.35 -1.48
CA PHE A 121 1.74 28.11 -2.09
C PHE A 121 1.65 29.55 -1.58
N ALA A 122 1.97 29.80 -0.30
CA ALA A 122 2.04 31.16 0.24
C ALA A 122 3.18 31.98 -0.41
N VAL A 123 4.34 31.35 -0.65
CA VAL A 123 5.46 31.98 -1.38
C VAL A 123 5.08 32.23 -2.85
N LEU A 124 4.36 31.31 -3.50
CA LEU A 124 3.79 31.55 -4.84
C LEU A 124 2.83 32.76 -4.85
N GLY A 125 1.99 32.91 -3.82
CA GLY A 125 1.17 34.10 -3.64
C GLY A 125 1.98 35.40 -3.54
N CYS A 126 3.17 35.34 -2.93
CA CYS A 126 4.12 36.45 -2.89
C CYS A 126 4.75 36.74 -4.26
N CYS A 127 4.98 35.73 -5.12
CA CYS A 127 5.42 35.94 -6.50
C CYS A 127 4.42 36.82 -7.26
N PHE A 128 3.13 36.47 -7.21
CA PHE A 128 2.08 37.24 -7.88
C PHE A 128 1.98 38.68 -7.37
N ARG A 129 2.08 38.91 -6.06
CA ARG A 129 2.06 40.26 -5.48
C ARG A 129 3.25 41.14 -5.90
N ARG A 130 4.38 40.52 -6.23
CA ARG A 130 5.61 41.19 -6.67
C ARG A 130 5.74 41.24 -8.20
N SER A 131 4.71 40.84 -8.93
CA SER A 131 4.72 40.70 -10.40
C SER A 131 5.87 39.84 -10.93
N ILE A 132 6.32 38.86 -10.15
CA ILE A 132 7.29 37.84 -10.59
C ILE A 132 6.49 36.72 -11.22
N ALA A 133 6.66 36.52 -12.53
CA ALA A 133 6.00 35.44 -13.26
C ALA A 133 6.48 34.08 -12.74
N PRO A 134 5.58 33.19 -12.28
CA PRO A 134 5.97 31.84 -11.90
C PRO A 134 6.41 31.05 -13.13
N ASN A 135 7.55 30.37 -13.02
CA ASN A 135 8.09 29.53 -14.07
C ASN A 135 7.72 28.05 -13.89
N GLU A 136 8.11 27.22 -14.86
CA GLU A 136 7.91 25.77 -14.84
C GLU A 136 8.53 25.10 -13.61
N PHE A 137 9.69 25.59 -13.13
CA PHE A 137 10.37 25.05 -11.95
C PHE A 137 9.55 25.22 -10.66
N ILE A 138 8.88 26.37 -10.50
CA ILE A 138 8.02 26.63 -9.34
C ILE A 138 6.84 25.65 -9.33
N TYR A 139 6.16 25.47 -10.46
CA TYR A 139 5.04 24.56 -10.55
C TYR A 139 5.46 23.09 -10.41
N SER A 140 6.60 22.70 -10.99
CA SER A 140 7.18 21.37 -10.79
C SER A 140 7.50 21.09 -9.32
N ALA A 141 8.09 22.06 -8.61
CA ALA A 141 8.41 21.92 -7.18
C ALA A 141 7.14 21.79 -6.32
N LEU A 142 6.07 22.54 -6.63
CA LEU A 142 4.79 22.45 -5.94
C LEU A 142 4.10 21.11 -6.18
N LEU A 143 4.11 20.61 -7.42
CA LEU A 143 3.59 19.27 -7.75
C LEU A 143 4.36 18.19 -6.98
N ASP A 144 5.69 18.27 -6.97
CA ASP A 144 6.54 17.33 -6.22
C ASP A 144 6.26 17.38 -4.72
N GLY A 145 6.10 18.58 -4.14
CA GLY A 145 5.71 18.76 -2.74
C GLY A 145 4.36 18.15 -2.39
N LEU A 146 3.34 18.35 -3.24
CA LEU A 146 2.02 17.74 -3.05
C LEU A 146 2.07 16.21 -3.15
N VAL A 147 2.85 15.67 -4.09
CA VAL A 147 3.06 14.22 -4.24
C VAL A 147 3.81 13.64 -3.04
N LEU A 148 4.79 14.36 -2.47
CA LEU A 148 5.51 13.96 -1.26
C LEU A 148 4.60 13.94 -0.02
N GLU A 149 3.64 14.86 0.07
CA GLU A 149 2.64 14.92 1.14
C GLU A 149 1.42 14.02 0.91
N ASP A 150 1.45 13.14 -0.09
CA ASP A 150 0.35 12.21 -0.38
C ASP A 150 -0.98 12.89 -0.77
N LYS A 151 -0.91 14.13 -1.27
CA LYS A 151 -2.05 14.95 -1.73
C LYS A 151 -2.25 14.89 -3.25
N ILE A 152 -2.44 13.68 -3.78
CA ILE A 152 -2.51 13.48 -5.25
C ILE A 152 -3.70 14.19 -5.89
N LEU A 153 -4.86 14.25 -5.23
CA LEU A 153 -6.03 14.96 -5.77
C LEU A 153 -5.75 16.45 -5.97
N GLU A 154 -5.07 17.10 -5.01
CA GLU A 154 -4.66 18.50 -5.13
C GLU A 154 -3.60 18.67 -6.24
N ALA A 155 -2.66 17.74 -6.36
CA ALA A 155 -1.64 17.75 -7.42
C ALA A 155 -2.28 17.62 -8.81
N GLU A 156 -3.25 16.72 -8.96
CA GLU A 156 -4.01 16.52 -10.21
C GLU A 156 -4.82 17.76 -10.57
N MET A 157 -5.50 18.37 -9.59
CA MET A 157 -6.21 19.63 -9.79
C MET A 157 -5.28 20.76 -10.22
N LEU A 158 -4.11 20.89 -9.59
CA LEU A 158 -3.11 21.87 -9.98
C LEU A 158 -2.65 21.61 -11.42
N PHE A 159 -2.28 20.37 -11.76
CA PHE A 159 -1.82 20.02 -13.11
C PHE A 159 -2.89 20.31 -14.17
N LYS A 160 -4.15 19.92 -13.94
CA LYS A 160 -5.28 20.23 -14.83
C LYS A 160 -5.46 21.74 -14.99
N LYS A 161 -5.29 22.52 -13.91
CA LYS A 161 -5.38 23.98 -13.96
C LYS A 161 -4.25 24.58 -14.80
N LEU A 162 -3.01 24.09 -14.66
CA LEU A 162 -1.86 24.54 -15.44
C LEU A 162 -2.09 24.34 -16.95
N VAL A 163 -2.60 23.17 -17.33
CA VAL A 163 -2.90 22.83 -18.73
C VAL A 163 -4.09 23.63 -19.27
N LYS A 164 -5.22 23.65 -18.54
CA LYS A 164 -6.47 24.28 -19.03
C LYS A 164 -6.37 25.79 -19.13
N GLN A 165 -5.66 26.42 -18.18
CA GLN A 165 -5.49 27.88 -18.13
C GLN A 165 -4.22 28.36 -18.85
N LYS A 166 -3.44 27.44 -19.45
CA LYS A 166 -2.16 27.73 -20.13
C LYS A 166 -1.21 28.58 -19.28
N LEU A 167 -1.13 28.29 -17.98
CA LEU A 167 -0.26 29.02 -17.05
C LEU A 167 1.22 28.69 -17.28
N CYS A 168 1.52 27.46 -17.73
CA CYS A 168 2.82 27.03 -18.22
C CYS A 168 2.64 25.85 -19.17
N GLU A 169 3.59 25.62 -20.09
CA GLU A 169 3.66 24.37 -20.83
C GLU A 169 4.29 23.30 -19.94
N PRO A 170 3.61 22.18 -19.62
CA PRO A 170 4.18 21.18 -18.74
C PRO A 170 5.36 20.48 -19.42
N ASN A 171 6.50 20.44 -18.72
CA ASN A 171 7.70 19.76 -19.20
C ASN A 171 7.76 18.29 -18.73
N VAL A 172 8.79 17.58 -19.17
CA VAL A 172 9.04 16.16 -18.84
C VAL A 172 9.05 15.90 -17.33
N VAL A 173 9.58 16.83 -16.53
CA VAL A 173 9.67 16.69 -15.07
C VAL A 173 8.27 16.74 -14.46
N MET A 174 7.43 17.68 -14.88
CA MET A 174 6.05 17.80 -14.37
C MET A 174 5.20 16.56 -14.69
N TYR A 175 5.26 16.07 -15.93
CA TYR A 175 4.57 14.83 -16.31
C TYR A 175 5.09 13.64 -15.51
N SER A 176 6.41 13.48 -15.37
CA SER A 176 7.01 12.36 -14.65
C SER A 176 6.70 12.39 -13.15
N THR A 177 6.69 13.57 -12.52
CA THR A 177 6.27 13.75 -11.12
C THR A 177 4.81 13.36 -10.93
N MET A 178 3.91 13.79 -11.82
CA MET A 178 2.50 13.42 -11.76
C MET A 178 2.27 11.94 -11.97
N ILE A 179 2.91 11.34 -12.99
CA ILE A 179 2.83 9.90 -13.25
C ILE A 179 3.33 9.11 -12.04
N LYS A 180 4.49 9.48 -11.47
CA LYS A 180 5.01 8.86 -10.25
C LYS A 180 4.03 8.98 -9.08
N GLY A 181 3.41 10.14 -8.90
CA GLY A 181 2.40 10.36 -7.87
C GLY A 181 1.16 9.49 -8.07
N LEU A 182 0.62 9.40 -9.29
CA LEU A 182 -0.54 8.57 -9.62
C LEU A 182 -0.25 7.08 -9.46
N CYS A 183 0.92 6.64 -9.93
CA CYS A 183 1.41 5.27 -9.78
C CYS A 183 1.58 4.88 -8.31
N LYS A 184 2.07 5.78 -7.45
CA LYS A 184 2.17 5.52 -6.00
C LYS A 184 0.82 5.17 -5.37
N PHE A 185 -0.30 5.63 -5.94
CA PHE A 185 -1.66 5.42 -5.45
C PHE A 185 -2.46 4.40 -6.27
N GLY A 186 -1.81 3.70 -7.21
CA GLY A 186 -2.47 2.68 -8.05
C GLY A 186 -3.44 3.24 -9.10
N ASN A 187 -3.45 4.56 -9.36
CA ASN A 187 -4.28 5.14 -10.42
C ASN A 187 -3.60 5.01 -11.79
N ASN A 188 -3.43 3.77 -12.24
CA ASN A 188 -2.73 3.43 -13.48
C ASN A 188 -3.44 3.96 -14.72
N VAL A 189 -4.78 4.01 -14.70
CA VAL A 189 -5.60 4.53 -15.81
C VAL A 189 -5.23 5.98 -16.12
N THR A 190 -5.17 6.83 -15.09
CA THR A 190 -4.82 8.25 -15.27
C THR A 190 -3.33 8.41 -15.58
N ALA A 191 -2.46 7.56 -15.02
CA ALA A 191 -1.03 7.59 -15.32
C ALA A 191 -0.74 7.28 -16.80
N VAL A 192 -1.39 6.25 -17.37
CA VAL A 192 -1.30 5.92 -18.80
C VAL A 192 -1.92 7.03 -19.65
N ALA A 193 -3.04 7.62 -19.24
CA ALA A 193 -3.62 8.77 -19.95
C ALA A 193 -2.69 9.99 -19.99
N LEU A 194 -1.95 10.25 -18.89
CA LEU A 194 -0.93 11.31 -18.87
C LEU A 194 0.27 10.97 -19.76
N LEU A 195 0.69 9.71 -19.87
CA LEU A 195 1.69 9.27 -20.83
C LEU A 195 1.25 9.61 -22.27
N ARG A 196 0.01 9.27 -22.65
CA ARG A 196 -0.53 9.59 -23.99
C ARG A 196 -0.60 11.09 -24.24
N LEU A 197 -1.01 11.87 -23.25
CA LEU A 197 -1.05 13.33 -23.36
C LEU A 197 0.36 13.91 -23.55
N MET A 198 1.36 13.36 -22.84
CA MET A 198 2.75 13.75 -22.96
C MET A 198 3.26 13.52 -24.40
N GLU A 199 2.96 12.35 -24.99
CA GLU A 199 3.29 12.02 -26.38
C GLU A 199 2.61 12.96 -27.39
N GLN A 200 1.32 13.24 -27.22
CA GLN A 200 0.56 14.14 -28.09
C GLN A 200 1.12 15.57 -28.09
N LYS A 201 1.68 16.01 -26.96
CA LYS A 201 2.29 17.33 -26.79
C LYS A 201 3.75 17.39 -27.25
N ASN A 202 4.24 16.36 -27.96
CA ASN A 202 5.63 16.23 -28.40
C ASN A 202 6.66 16.25 -27.24
N CYS A 203 6.22 15.99 -26.01
CA CYS A 203 7.12 15.73 -24.89
C CYS A 203 7.51 14.25 -24.94
N LYS A 204 8.77 13.94 -25.28
CA LYS A 204 9.19 12.53 -25.39
C LYS A 204 9.24 11.87 -24.01
N PRO A 205 8.47 10.80 -23.76
CA PRO A 205 8.56 10.06 -22.51
C PRO A 205 9.97 9.47 -22.32
N SER A 206 10.42 9.45 -21.07
CA SER A 206 11.71 8.87 -20.72
C SER A 206 11.58 7.41 -20.29
N ILE A 207 12.71 6.70 -20.22
CA ILE A 207 12.79 5.37 -19.59
C ILE A 207 12.23 5.36 -18.16
N VAL A 208 12.38 6.46 -17.40
CA VAL A 208 11.83 6.58 -16.05
C VAL A 208 10.30 6.62 -16.08
N THR A 209 9.73 7.28 -17.09
CA THR A 209 8.27 7.40 -17.26
C THR A 209 7.63 6.03 -17.52
N TYR A 210 8.15 5.28 -18.50
CA TYR A 210 7.66 3.93 -18.80
C TYR A 210 7.92 2.95 -17.65
N SER A 211 9.14 2.91 -17.11
CA SER A 211 9.48 1.96 -16.04
C SER A 211 8.68 2.21 -14.76
N THR A 212 8.31 3.46 -14.44
CA THR A 212 7.42 3.78 -13.31
C THR A 212 6.00 3.26 -13.51
N ILE A 213 5.44 3.39 -14.72
CA ILE A 213 4.09 2.89 -15.01
C ILE A 213 4.09 1.36 -15.03
N ILE A 214 5.09 0.73 -15.67
CA ILE A 214 5.25 -0.73 -15.70
C ILE A 214 5.37 -1.29 -14.27
N ASP A 215 6.21 -0.69 -13.41
CA ASP A 215 6.31 -1.08 -11.99
C ASP A 215 4.97 -0.98 -11.25
N SER A 216 4.21 0.08 -11.52
CA SER A 216 2.88 0.29 -10.92
C SER A 216 1.87 -0.78 -11.39
N LEU A 217 1.80 -1.05 -12.68
CA LEU A 217 0.92 -2.08 -13.26
C LEU A 217 1.27 -3.47 -12.72
N CYS A 218 2.56 -3.80 -12.60
CA CYS A 218 3.01 -5.06 -12.01
C CYS A 218 2.62 -5.20 -10.53
N LYS A 219 2.68 -4.12 -9.75
CA LYS A 219 2.24 -4.11 -8.34
C LYS A 219 0.73 -4.33 -8.21
N ASP A 220 -0.04 -3.79 -9.14
CA ASP A 220 -1.50 -3.93 -9.17
C ASP A 220 -1.97 -5.19 -9.92
N LYS A 221 -1.05 -6.12 -10.22
CA LYS A 221 -1.30 -7.40 -10.93
C LYS A 221 -1.89 -7.26 -12.33
N LEU A 222 -1.73 -6.09 -12.97
CA LEU A 222 -2.13 -5.82 -14.35
C LEU A 222 -0.98 -6.17 -15.31
N ILE A 223 -0.59 -7.44 -15.33
CA ILE A 223 0.63 -7.91 -16.03
C ILE A 223 0.51 -7.78 -17.55
N ASP A 224 -0.67 -8.04 -18.13
CA ASP A 224 -0.89 -7.91 -19.57
C ASP A 224 -0.68 -6.46 -20.07
N ASP A 225 -1.21 -5.49 -19.34
CA ASP A 225 -1.04 -4.07 -19.63
C ASP A 225 0.44 -3.65 -19.46
N ALA A 226 1.13 -4.20 -18.46
CA ALA A 226 2.56 -3.96 -18.26
C ALA A 226 3.39 -4.46 -19.44
N PHE A 227 3.10 -5.67 -19.95
CA PHE A 227 3.76 -6.21 -21.15
C PHE A 227 3.43 -5.46 -22.43
N LYS A 228 2.20 -4.96 -22.56
CA LYS A 228 1.81 -4.10 -23.69
C LYS A 228 2.64 -2.82 -23.71
N LEU A 229 2.79 -2.15 -22.56
CA LEU A 229 3.64 -0.96 -22.46
C LEU A 229 5.12 -1.27 -22.64
N PHE A 230 5.60 -2.42 -22.16
CA PHE A 230 6.98 -2.86 -22.39
C PHE A 230 7.27 -3.06 -23.88
N LYS A 231 6.39 -3.76 -24.61
CA LYS A 231 6.52 -3.95 -26.07
C LYS A 231 6.48 -2.62 -26.82
N GLU A 232 5.58 -1.73 -26.45
CA GLU A 232 5.51 -0.38 -27.03
C GLU A 232 6.81 0.41 -26.80
N MET A 233 7.32 0.39 -25.56
CA MET A 233 8.56 1.06 -25.18
C MET A 233 9.75 0.58 -26.03
N VAL A 234 9.88 -0.73 -26.24
CA VAL A 234 10.99 -1.34 -26.97
C VAL A 234 10.82 -1.19 -28.48
N PHE A 235 9.72 -1.66 -29.04
CA PHE A 235 9.55 -1.84 -30.49
C PHE A 235 9.00 -0.60 -31.20
N GLU A 236 8.11 0.16 -30.57
CA GLU A 236 7.50 1.34 -31.20
C GLU A 236 8.27 2.63 -30.90
N LYS A 237 8.80 2.76 -29.68
CA LYS A 237 9.51 3.97 -29.24
C LYS A 237 11.03 3.86 -29.29
N GLY A 238 11.58 2.65 -29.43
CA GLY A 238 13.02 2.43 -29.44
C GLY A 238 13.72 2.82 -28.14
N ILE A 239 13.02 2.77 -27.00
CA ILE A 239 13.58 3.08 -25.69
C ILE A 239 14.08 1.78 -25.07
N SER A 240 15.40 1.65 -24.92
CA SER A 240 16.02 0.47 -24.30
C SER A 240 15.57 0.32 -22.84
N PRO A 241 15.10 -0.85 -22.40
CA PRO A 241 14.80 -1.12 -21.01
C PRO A 241 16.05 -1.05 -20.13
N ASN A 242 15.84 -0.86 -18.83
CA ASN A 242 16.91 -0.91 -17.83
C ASN A 242 16.58 -1.93 -16.74
N VAL A 243 17.51 -2.08 -15.79
CA VAL A 243 17.34 -2.95 -14.62
C VAL A 243 16.00 -2.74 -13.92
N ILE A 244 15.53 -1.50 -13.73
CA ILE A 244 14.25 -1.22 -13.06
C ILE A 244 13.07 -1.82 -13.83
N THR A 245 13.11 -1.76 -15.16
CA THR A 245 12.05 -2.27 -16.03
C THR A 245 11.97 -3.80 -15.94
N TYR A 246 13.10 -4.49 -16.13
CA TYR A 246 13.18 -5.95 -16.01
C TYR A 246 12.84 -6.44 -14.60
N THR A 247 13.43 -5.86 -13.55
CA THR A 247 13.12 -6.22 -12.16
C THR A 247 11.63 -6.09 -11.84
N SER A 248 10.94 -5.10 -12.43
CA SER A 248 9.51 -4.89 -12.21
C SER A 248 8.66 -5.96 -12.88
N LEU A 249 8.96 -6.31 -14.13
CA LEU A 249 8.28 -7.38 -14.86
C LEU A 249 8.53 -8.75 -14.22
N ILE A 250 9.79 -9.08 -13.89
CA ILE A 250 10.16 -10.33 -13.21
C ILE A 250 9.39 -10.46 -11.90
N ARG A 251 9.40 -9.44 -11.05
CA ARG A 251 8.65 -9.44 -9.79
C ARG A 251 7.14 -9.57 -9.99
N GLY A 252 6.59 -8.89 -11.00
CA GLY A 252 5.17 -8.99 -11.33
C GLY A 252 4.77 -10.42 -11.72
N LEU A 253 5.56 -11.05 -12.58
CA LEU A 253 5.39 -12.44 -13.02
C LEU A 253 5.54 -13.45 -11.87
N CYS A 254 6.56 -13.29 -11.03
CA CYS A 254 6.75 -14.13 -9.86
C CYS A 254 5.57 -14.02 -8.88
N ASN A 255 5.00 -12.83 -8.68
CA ASN A 255 3.84 -12.63 -7.79
C ASN A 255 2.54 -13.29 -8.28
N ILE A 256 2.45 -13.62 -9.57
CA ILE A 256 1.30 -14.36 -10.15
C ILE A 256 1.62 -15.83 -10.41
N GLY A 257 2.83 -16.31 -10.05
CA GLY A 257 3.26 -17.70 -10.23
C GLY A 257 3.70 -18.06 -11.66
N HIS A 258 3.90 -17.09 -12.56
CA HIS A 258 4.35 -17.34 -13.94
C HIS A 258 5.89 -17.45 -14.00
N TRP A 259 6.44 -18.51 -13.41
CA TRP A 259 7.89 -18.71 -13.25
C TRP A 259 8.67 -18.89 -14.55
N ASP A 260 8.07 -19.54 -15.55
CA ASP A 260 8.71 -19.76 -16.85
C ASP A 260 8.96 -18.43 -17.58
N GLU A 261 7.97 -17.56 -17.57
CA GLU A 261 8.09 -16.21 -18.13
C GLU A 261 9.08 -15.37 -17.33
N ALA A 262 9.06 -15.45 -15.99
CA ALA A 262 10.00 -14.70 -15.15
C ALA A 262 11.45 -15.11 -15.43
N SER A 263 11.70 -16.41 -15.61
CA SER A 263 13.00 -16.96 -15.97
C SER A 263 13.44 -16.51 -17.36
N LYS A 264 12.51 -16.46 -18.33
CA LYS A 264 12.77 -15.92 -19.66
C LYS A 264 13.15 -14.43 -19.61
N MET A 265 12.44 -13.62 -18.82
CA MET A 265 12.76 -12.20 -18.65
C MET A 265 14.12 -12.00 -17.97
N LEU A 266 14.49 -12.85 -17.01
CA LEU A 266 15.82 -12.80 -16.38
C LEU A 266 16.93 -13.15 -17.37
N LYS A 267 16.70 -14.14 -18.24
CA LYS A 267 17.65 -14.50 -19.30
C LYS A 267 17.78 -13.40 -20.36
N GLU A 268 16.66 -12.83 -20.81
CA GLU A 268 16.66 -11.69 -21.76
C GLU A 268 17.42 -10.50 -21.18
N MET A 269 17.24 -10.21 -19.89
CA MET A 269 17.97 -9.17 -19.17
C MET A 269 19.49 -9.40 -19.22
N GLU A 270 19.95 -10.64 -19.06
CA GLU A 270 21.37 -11.00 -19.16
C GLU A 270 21.89 -10.96 -20.61
N ASP A 271 21.10 -11.43 -21.58
CA ASP A 271 21.43 -11.40 -23.02
C ASP A 271 21.60 -9.94 -23.53
N GLU A 272 20.83 -9.00 -22.97
CA GLU A 272 20.96 -7.55 -23.21
C GLU A 272 22.11 -6.89 -22.39
N ASN A 273 22.95 -7.68 -21.73
CA ASN A 273 24.07 -7.24 -20.88
C ASN A 273 23.64 -6.35 -19.69
N ILE A 274 22.41 -6.51 -19.20
CA ILE A 274 21.91 -5.81 -18.02
C ILE A 274 22.07 -6.75 -16.82
N SER A 275 23.01 -6.46 -15.92
CA SER A 275 23.27 -7.34 -14.77
C SER A 275 22.15 -7.26 -13.72
N PRO A 276 21.59 -8.40 -13.24
CA PRO A 276 20.70 -8.45 -12.10
C PRO A 276 21.36 -7.89 -10.84
N ASN A 277 20.70 -6.94 -10.18
CA ASN A 277 21.19 -6.35 -8.94
C ASN A 277 20.49 -6.93 -7.70
N VAL A 278 20.89 -6.48 -6.51
CA VAL A 278 20.24 -6.81 -5.23
C VAL A 278 18.71 -6.82 -5.31
N LYS A 279 18.07 -5.81 -5.92
CA LYS A 279 16.59 -5.73 -5.98
C LYS A 279 15.97 -6.85 -6.81
N THR A 280 16.66 -7.31 -7.85
CA THR A 280 16.20 -8.41 -8.71
C THR A 280 16.25 -9.72 -7.95
N PHE A 281 17.39 -10.00 -7.30
CA PHE A 281 17.53 -11.20 -6.46
C PHE A 281 16.59 -11.19 -5.25
N THR A 282 16.44 -10.05 -4.56
CA THR A 282 15.47 -9.93 -3.45
C THR A 282 14.04 -10.22 -3.92
N ALA A 283 13.64 -9.79 -5.13
CA ALA A 283 12.30 -10.06 -5.64
C ALA A 283 12.07 -11.56 -5.91
N LEU A 284 13.08 -12.27 -6.43
CA LEU A 284 13.03 -13.73 -6.61
C LEU A 284 12.94 -14.45 -5.27
N VAL A 285 13.79 -14.07 -4.29
CA VAL A 285 13.78 -14.60 -2.92
C VAL A 285 12.42 -14.43 -2.27
N ASP A 286 11.85 -13.22 -2.31
CA ASP A 286 10.53 -12.90 -1.76
C ASP A 286 9.42 -13.75 -2.39
N ALA A 287 9.44 -13.91 -3.72
CA ALA A 287 8.45 -14.73 -4.39
C ALA A 287 8.56 -16.22 -4.04
N PHE A 288 9.77 -16.78 -4.01
CA PHE A 288 9.98 -18.17 -3.59
C PHE A 288 9.55 -18.39 -2.13
N CYS A 289 9.85 -17.44 -1.24
CA CYS A 289 9.41 -17.49 0.16
C CYS A 289 7.89 -17.47 0.31
N LYS A 290 7.18 -16.66 -0.49
CA LYS A 290 5.71 -16.60 -0.49
C LYS A 290 5.03 -17.87 -1.00
N GLU A 291 5.71 -18.63 -1.87
CA GLU A 291 5.25 -19.96 -2.30
C GLU A 291 5.66 -21.09 -1.34
N GLY A 292 6.41 -20.79 -0.26
CA GLY A 292 6.92 -21.78 0.67
C GLY A 292 8.17 -22.54 0.19
N LYS A 293 8.74 -22.16 -0.97
CA LYS A 293 9.96 -22.68 -1.58
C LYS A 293 11.21 -22.02 -1.00
N VAL A 294 11.40 -22.13 0.32
CA VAL A 294 12.47 -21.41 1.03
C VAL A 294 13.87 -21.94 0.69
N GLU A 295 14.00 -23.22 0.33
CA GLU A 295 15.25 -23.82 -0.11
C GLU A 295 15.74 -23.21 -1.43
N GLU A 296 14.83 -22.99 -2.39
CA GLU A 296 15.12 -22.28 -3.63
C GLU A 296 15.47 -20.81 -3.36
N ALA A 297 14.81 -20.17 -2.39
CA ALA A 297 15.15 -18.82 -1.97
C ALA A 297 16.60 -18.74 -1.40
N GLU A 298 17.03 -19.71 -0.60
CA GLU A 298 18.42 -19.81 -0.13
C GLU A 298 19.41 -20.02 -1.28
N ALA A 299 19.07 -20.85 -2.27
CA ALA A 299 19.89 -21.05 -3.45
C ALA A 299 20.07 -19.73 -4.25
N VAL A 300 19.00 -18.94 -4.40
CA VAL A 300 19.08 -17.61 -5.03
C VAL A 300 19.98 -16.65 -4.24
N ILE A 301 19.96 -16.70 -2.90
CA ILE A 301 20.88 -15.92 -2.06
C ILE A 301 22.34 -16.32 -2.30
N ASN A 302 22.62 -17.62 -2.43
CA ASN A 302 23.98 -18.09 -2.74
C ASN A 302 24.45 -17.59 -4.10
N ILE A 303 23.61 -17.68 -5.14
CA ILE A 303 23.90 -17.13 -6.48
C ILE A 303 24.15 -15.62 -6.41
N MET A 304 23.34 -14.90 -5.63
CA MET A 304 23.49 -13.46 -5.41
C MET A 304 24.88 -13.14 -4.82
N ILE A 305 25.33 -13.89 -3.81
CA ILE A 305 26.64 -13.72 -3.17
C ILE A 305 27.79 -14.07 -4.14
N GLU A 306 27.67 -15.17 -4.88
CA GLU A 306 28.66 -15.60 -5.88
C GLU A 306 28.88 -14.56 -6.98
N ARG A 307 27.81 -13.82 -7.33
CA ARG A 307 27.86 -12.70 -8.28
C ARG A 307 28.36 -11.38 -7.68
N GLY A 308 28.77 -11.39 -6.41
CA GLY A 308 29.31 -10.22 -5.71
C GLY A 308 28.25 -9.25 -5.17
N GLU A 309 26.97 -9.61 -5.24
CA GLU A 309 25.87 -8.80 -4.70
C GLU A 309 25.62 -9.18 -3.23
N VAL A 310 25.62 -8.21 -2.32
CA VAL A 310 25.50 -8.47 -0.88
C VAL A 310 24.02 -8.46 -0.44
N PRO A 311 23.49 -9.55 0.14
CA PRO A 311 22.13 -9.59 0.67
C PRO A 311 21.89 -8.49 1.70
N ASN A 312 20.79 -7.75 1.52
CA ASN A 312 20.43 -6.64 2.39
C ASN A 312 19.34 -7.05 3.39
N ILE A 313 18.88 -6.07 4.18
CA ILE A 313 17.81 -6.28 5.16
C ILE A 313 16.52 -6.85 4.56
N VAL A 314 16.16 -6.43 3.36
CA VAL A 314 14.92 -6.86 2.71
C VAL A 314 15.03 -8.33 2.28
N THR A 315 16.18 -8.75 1.76
CA THR A 315 16.43 -10.16 1.39
C THR A 315 16.24 -11.10 2.58
N TYR A 316 16.90 -10.81 3.71
CA TYR A 316 16.74 -11.63 4.92
C TYR A 316 15.36 -11.52 5.56
N SER A 317 14.72 -10.34 5.53
CA SER A 317 13.34 -10.20 6.01
C SER A 317 12.37 -11.07 5.22
N SER A 318 12.58 -11.19 3.90
CA SER A 318 11.80 -12.07 3.03
C SER A 318 12.01 -13.55 3.38
N LEU A 319 13.26 -13.95 3.64
CA LEU A 319 13.60 -15.31 4.08
C LEU A 319 12.97 -15.65 5.44
N ILE A 320 13.03 -14.72 6.39
CA ILE A 320 12.37 -14.84 7.70
C ILE A 320 10.86 -15.02 7.52
N ASP A 321 10.22 -14.21 6.67
CA ASP A 321 8.80 -14.31 6.36
C ASP A 321 8.45 -15.68 5.76
N GLY A 322 9.26 -16.18 4.81
CA GLY A 322 9.11 -17.52 4.24
C GLY A 322 9.13 -18.64 5.28
N TYR A 323 10.11 -18.63 6.19
CA TYR A 323 10.15 -19.60 7.30
C TYR A 323 8.96 -19.44 8.25
N CYS A 324 8.50 -18.21 8.49
CA CYS A 324 7.29 -17.97 9.28
C CYS A 324 6.04 -18.56 8.61
N LEU A 325 5.91 -18.44 7.28
CA LEU A 325 4.79 -19.00 6.52
C LEU A 325 4.77 -20.54 6.57
N ARG A 326 5.93 -21.20 6.59
CA ARG A 326 6.06 -22.66 6.82
C ARG A 326 5.85 -23.06 8.28
N GLY A 327 5.72 -22.11 9.20
CA GLY A 327 5.64 -22.37 10.64
C GLY A 327 6.97 -22.78 11.30
N GLU A 328 8.10 -22.70 10.57
CA GLU A 328 9.44 -23.05 11.04
C GLU A 328 10.08 -21.90 11.86
N MET A 329 9.42 -21.54 12.97
CA MET A 329 9.77 -20.36 13.77
C MET A 329 11.16 -20.42 14.43
N ILE A 330 11.78 -21.60 14.54
CA ILE A 330 13.15 -21.75 15.07
C ILE A 330 14.15 -21.21 14.04
N LYS A 331 14.09 -21.71 12.80
CA LYS A 331 14.93 -21.22 11.70
C LYS A 331 14.70 -19.74 11.42
N ALA A 332 13.44 -19.29 11.42
CA ALA A 332 13.12 -17.86 11.25
C ALA A 332 13.87 -16.99 12.29
N ARG A 333 13.97 -17.47 13.53
CA ARG A 333 14.71 -16.79 14.60
C ARG A 333 16.23 -16.86 14.40
N GLU A 334 16.77 -18.01 13.99
CA GLU A 334 18.20 -18.16 13.68
C GLU A 334 18.64 -17.21 12.56
N ILE A 335 17.84 -17.05 11.50
CA ILE A 335 18.12 -16.10 10.42
C ILE A 335 18.08 -14.66 10.92
N PHE A 336 17.14 -14.31 11.80
CA PHE A 336 17.05 -12.99 12.42
C PHE A 336 18.29 -12.66 13.29
N ASP A 337 18.73 -13.63 14.11
CA ASP A 337 19.90 -13.46 14.96
C ASP A 337 21.18 -13.38 14.10
N SER A 338 21.31 -14.22 13.07
CA SER A 338 22.41 -14.20 12.08
C SER A 338 22.50 -12.87 11.32
N MET A 339 21.36 -12.32 10.88
CA MET A 339 21.27 -10.99 10.28
C MET A 339 21.84 -9.91 11.21
N THR A 340 21.46 -9.95 12.50
CA THR A 340 21.90 -8.98 13.50
C THR A 340 23.41 -9.10 13.76
N LEU A 341 23.94 -10.33 13.80
CA LEU A 341 25.39 -10.59 13.93
C LEU A 341 26.20 -10.06 12.74
N ARG A 342 25.60 -10.02 11.54
CA ARG A 342 26.21 -9.42 10.33
C ARG A 342 26.19 -7.89 10.33
N GLY A 343 25.68 -7.24 11.38
CA GLY A 343 25.60 -5.79 11.51
C GLY A 343 24.43 -5.14 10.76
N LEU A 344 23.50 -5.94 10.22
CA LEU A 344 22.26 -5.42 9.66
C LEU A 344 21.31 -5.07 10.82
N VAL A 345 20.70 -3.88 10.78
CA VAL A 345 19.79 -3.40 11.82
C VAL A 345 18.34 -3.74 11.43
N PRO A 346 17.67 -4.70 12.09
CA PRO A 346 16.30 -5.09 11.75
C PRO A 346 15.34 -3.89 11.84
N ASN A 347 14.38 -3.82 10.92
CA ASN A 347 13.43 -2.72 10.82
C ASN A 347 12.00 -3.18 11.19
N VAL A 348 11.04 -2.26 11.08
CA VAL A 348 9.61 -2.51 11.38
C VAL A 348 9.08 -3.74 10.62
N VAL A 349 9.48 -3.92 9.37
CA VAL A 349 9.04 -5.05 8.52
C VAL A 349 9.59 -6.36 9.07
N THR A 350 10.89 -6.43 9.37
CA THR A 350 11.52 -7.65 9.90
C THR A 350 10.87 -8.12 11.21
N TYR A 351 10.63 -7.19 12.14
CA TYR A 351 9.94 -7.49 13.40
C TYR A 351 8.49 -7.92 13.16
N SER A 352 7.78 -7.23 12.26
CA SER A 352 6.37 -7.54 11.95
C SER A 352 6.21 -8.93 11.32
N SER A 353 7.14 -9.39 10.48
CA SER A 353 7.14 -10.75 9.93
C SER A 353 7.28 -11.81 11.02
N LEU A 354 8.24 -11.68 11.94
CA LEU A 354 8.39 -12.61 13.07
C LEU A 354 7.17 -12.58 13.99
N LEU A 355 6.65 -11.39 14.29
CA LEU A 355 5.46 -11.22 15.12
C LEU A 355 4.26 -11.95 14.49
N ASN A 356 4.02 -11.72 13.20
CA ASN A 356 2.97 -12.40 12.44
C ASN A 356 3.14 -13.92 12.45
N GLY A 357 4.36 -14.42 12.24
CA GLY A 357 4.68 -15.84 12.33
C GLY A 357 4.37 -16.43 13.72
N TYR A 358 4.79 -15.76 14.79
CA TYR A 358 4.47 -16.21 16.15
C TYR A 358 2.95 -16.17 16.44
N CYS A 359 2.23 -15.15 15.97
CA CYS A 359 0.78 -15.06 16.10
C CYS A 359 0.06 -16.21 15.37
N LYS A 360 0.39 -16.47 14.11
CA LYS A 360 -0.20 -17.58 13.32
C LYS A 360 0.08 -18.94 13.92
N ASN A 361 1.24 -19.11 14.57
CA ASN A 361 1.60 -20.35 15.28
C ASN A 361 1.09 -20.38 16.73
N LEU A 362 0.21 -19.44 17.13
CA LEU A 362 -0.39 -19.32 18.46
C LEU A 362 0.63 -19.18 19.61
N LYS A 363 1.86 -18.71 19.33
CA LYS A 363 2.94 -18.46 20.30
C LYS A 363 2.92 -17.00 20.76
N ILE A 364 1.81 -16.56 21.35
CA ILE A 364 1.52 -15.15 21.62
C ILE A 364 2.49 -14.51 22.62
N GLU A 365 3.02 -15.26 23.59
CA GLU A 365 3.99 -14.75 24.56
C GLU A 365 5.29 -14.31 23.87
N LYS A 366 5.73 -15.08 22.85
CA LYS A 366 6.89 -14.72 22.03
C LYS A 366 6.57 -13.54 21.12
N ALA A 367 5.37 -13.47 20.55
CA ALA A 367 4.93 -12.32 19.75
C ALA A 367 4.96 -11.02 20.57
N GLU A 368 4.45 -11.05 21.81
CA GLU A 368 4.53 -9.91 22.72
C GLU A 368 5.97 -9.51 23.08
N GLN A 369 6.84 -10.51 23.29
CA GLN A 369 8.26 -10.23 23.55
C GLN A 369 8.88 -9.48 22.36
N MET A 370 8.60 -9.91 21.13
CA MET A 370 9.08 -9.22 19.91
C MET A 370 8.52 -7.81 19.81
N PHE A 371 7.23 -7.60 20.13
CA PHE A 371 6.58 -6.28 20.13
C PHE A 371 7.24 -5.31 21.14
N ARG A 372 7.53 -5.81 22.35
CA ARG A 372 8.24 -5.03 23.38
C ARG A 372 9.69 -4.75 23.01
N GLU A 373 10.40 -5.73 22.44
CA GLU A 373 11.79 -5.56 22.00
C GLU A 373 11.91 -4.49 20.91
N MET A 374 11.01 -4.51 19.92
CA MET A 374 10.91 -3.52 18.86
C MET A 374 10.76 -2.10 19.44
N SER A 375 9.81 -1.93 20.36
CA SER A 375 9.55 -0.64 21.02
C SER A 375 10.75 -0.18 21.87
N GLY A 376 11.39 -1.10 22.58
CA GLY A 376 12.59 -0.83 23.38
C GLY A 376 13.81 -0.40 22.55
N LYS A 377 13.89 -0.82 21.29
CA LYS A 377 14.91 -0.40 20.31
C LYS A 377 14.58 0.94 19.61
N GLY A 378 13.49 1.60 20.00
CA GLY A 378 13.07 2.88 19.43
C GLY A 378 12.37 2.77 18.06
N LEU A 379 12.07 1.55 17.60
CA LEU A 379 11.23 1.34 16.43
C LEU A 379 9.78 1.53 16.84
N LYS A 380 9.07 2.44 16.16
CA LYS A 380 7.64 2.67 16.42
C LYS A 380 6.82 1.62 15.67
N PRO A 381 6.01 0.81 16.36
CA PRO A 381 5.06 -0.08 15.70
C PRO A 381 4.10 0.71 14.81
N ASP A 382 3.80 0.19 13.62
CA ASP A 382 2.85 0.82 12.71
C ASP A 382 1.46 0.17 12.81
N VAL A 383 0.52 0.66 11.99
CA VAL A 383 -0.86 0.14 11.93
C VAL A 383 -0.89 -1.38 11.69
N VAL A 384 0.02 -1.89 10.86
CA VAL A 384 0.10 -3.33 10.54
C VAL A 384 0.60 -4.10 11.75
N THR A 385 1.67 -3.64 12.41
CA THR A 385 2.21 -4.30 13.62
C THR A 385 1.15 -4.40 14.72
N TYR A 386 0.42 -3.31 15.00
CA TYR A 386 -0.68 -3.31 15.97
C TYR A 386 -1.80 -4.27 15.56
N SER A 387 -2.25 -4.21 14.30
CA SER A 387 -3.34 -5.07 13.79
C SER A 387 -3.01 -6.56 13.90
N THR A 388 -1.78 -6.95 13.56
CA THR A 388 -1.32 -8.34 13.68
C THR A 388 -1.32 -8.83 15.13
N MET A 389 -0.84 -8.00 16.06
CA MET A 389 -0.81 -8.34 17.48
C MET A 389 -2.23 -8.47 18.08
N ILE A 390 -3.13 -7.55 17.71
CA ILE A 390 -4.56 -7.59 18.09
C ILE A 390 -5.19 -8.89 17.57
N GLN A 391 -4.95 -9.25 16.30
CA GLN A 391 -5.46 -10.49 15.72
C GLN A 391 -4.98 -11.72 16.49
N GLY A 392 -3.68 -11.80 16.79
CA GLY A 392 -3.11 -12.90 17.56
C GLY A 392 -3.70 -13.02 18.97
N LEU A 393 -3.96 -11.89 19.65
CA LEU A 393 -4.59 -11.89 20.99
C LEU A 393 -6.04 -12.41 20.94
N PHE A 394 -6.81 -12.05 19.91
CA PHE A 394 -8.16 -12.58 19.72
C PHE A 394 -8.16 -14.09 19.41
N GLN A 395 -7.17 -14.59 18.68
CA GLN A 395 -7.06 -16.03 18.37
C GLN A 395 -6.86 -16.89 19.62
N VAL A 396 -6.20 -16.37 20.65
CA VAL A 396 -6.04 -17.06 21.95
C VAL A 396 -7.08 -16.67 23.00
N GLY A 397 -8.08 -15.88 22.62
CA GLY A 397 -9.18 -15.44 23.50
C GLY A 397 -8.84 -14.34 24.51
N ARG A 398 -7.67 -13.69 24.40
CA ARG A 398 -7.26 -12.58 25.28
C ARG A 398 -7.88 -11.23 24.86
N CYS A 399 -9.21 -11.18 24.83
CA CYS A 399 -9.98 -10.05 24.30
C CYS A 399 -9.68 -8.73 25.00
N LEU A 400 -9.54 -8.73 26.34
CA LEU A 400 -9.25 -7.52 27.11
C LEU A 400 -7.92 -6.89 26.71
N ASP A 401 -6.90 -7.70 26.46
CA ASP A 401 -5.59 -7.20 26.07
C ASP A 401 -5.59 -6.70 24.62
N ALA A 402 -6.34 -7.36 23.74
CA ALA A 402 -6.56 -6.90 22.37
C ALA A 402 -7.23 -5.50 22.33
N CYS A 403 -8.29 -5.30 23.12
CA CYS A 403 -8.96 -4.01 23.23
C CYS A 403 -8.08 -2.92 23.85
N LYS A 404 -7.25 -3.24 24.85
CA LYS A 404 -6.26 -2.29 25.40
C LYS A 404 -5.28 -1.85 24.31
N LEU A 405 -4.77 -2.80 23.53
CA LEU A 405 -3.79 -2.52 22.48
C LEU A 405 -4.40 -1.69 21.34
N PHE A 406 -5.67 -1.88 21.02
CA PHE A 406 -6.41 -1.02 20.09
C PHE A 406 -6.58 0.42 20.60
N ASN A 407 -6.85 0.61 21.89
CA ASN A 407 -6.92 1.94 22.49
C ASN A 407 -5.54 2.63 22.53
N GLU A 408 -4.48 1.86 22.81
CA GLU A 408 -3.10 2.35 22.76
C GLU A 408 -2.73 2.86 21.36
N MET A 409 -3.12 2.13 20.31
CA MET A 409 -2.90 2.54 18.92
C MET A 409 -3.47 3.93 18.63
N HIS A 410 -4.69 4.24 19.12
CA HIS A 410 -5.28 5.57 19.00
C HIS A 410 -4.52 6.63 19.81
N ALA A 411 -4.08 6.28 21.03
CA ALA A 411 -3.31 7.18 21.89
C ALA A 411 -1.96 7.56 21.27
N GLN A 412 -1.37 6.69 20.45
CA GLN A 412 -0.15 6.97 19.68
C GLN A 412 -0.40 7.81 18.41
N GLY A 413 -1.65 8.20 18.14
CA GLY A 413 -2.04 8.98 16.96
C GLY A 413 -2.09 8.19 15.66
N LEU A 414 -2.09 6.84 15.72
CA LEU A 414 -2.27 5.98 14.56
C LEU A 414 -3.77 5.85 14.25
N ILE A 415 -4.13 6.03 12.98
CA ILE A 415 -5.51 5.90 12.51
C ILE A 415 -5.72 4.44 12.08
N PRO A 416 -6.63 3.68 12.71
CA PRO A 416 -6.94 2.32 12.28
C PRO A 416 -7.48 2.30 10.85
N ASN A 417 -7.04 1.31 10.08
CA ASN A 417 -7.51 1.12 8.71
C ASN A 417 -8.68 0.12 8.68
N GLN A 418 -9.26 -0.10 7.50
CA GLN A 418 -10.39 -1.02 7.36
C GLN A 418 -10.05 -2.46 7.80
N CYS A 419 -8.80 -2.91 7.59
CA CYS A 419 -8.35 -4.23 8.02
C CYS A 419 -8.34 -4.34 9.55
N THR A 420 -7.85 -3.33 10.27
CA THR A 420 -7.85 -3.30 11.75
C THR A 420 -9.25 -3.43 12.31
N TYR A 421 -10.24 -2.71 11.75
CA TYR A 421 -11.62 -2.83 12.19
C TYR A 421 -12.22 -4.21 11.89
N ARG A 422 -11.96 -4.78 10.71
CA ARG A 422 -12.40 -6.16 10.39
C ARG A 422 -11.82 -7.17 11.37
N ILE A 423 -10.54 -7.05 11.73
CA ILE A 423 -9.87 -7.92 12.72
C ILE A 423 -10.55 -7.83 14.09
N ILE A 424 -10.89 -6.63 14.54
CA ILE A 424 -11.49 -6.44 15.87
C ILE A 424 -12.92 -6.94 15.91
N LEU A 425 -13.72 -6.64 14.89
CA LEU A 425 -15.09 -7.12 14.81
C LEU A 425 -15.13 -8.65 14.75
N ASP A 426 -14.30 -9.26 13.89
CA ASP A 426 -14.21 -10.72 13.79
C ASP A 426 -13.69 -11.34 15.09
N GLY A 427 -12.68 -10.73 15.71
CA GLY A 427 -12.14 -11.14 17.00
C GLY A 427 -13.17 -11.11 18.13
N LEU A 428 -13.94 -10.02 18.26
CA LEU A 428 -15.01 -9.90 19.26
C LEU A 428 -16.13 -10.91 18.99
N CYS A 429 -16.55 -11.06 17.74
CA CYS A 429 -17.58 -12.02 17.33
C CYS A 429 -17.19 -13.47 17.62
N ASN A 430 -15.98 -13.89 17.25
CA ASN A 430 -15.49 -15.25 17.48
C ASN A 430 -15.24 -15.57 18.97
N ASN A 431 -15.13 -14.54 19.82
CA ASN A 431 -15.00 -14.67 21.28
C ASN A 431 -16.31 -14.40 22.03
N HIS A 432 -17.46 -14.48 21.35
CA HIS A 432 -18.79 -14.33 21.92
C HIS A 432 -19.13 -12.95 22.50
N LEU A 433 -18.37 -11.91 22.15
CA LEU A 433 -18.58 -10.51 22.57
C LEU A 433 -19.31 -9.71 21.48
N VAL A 434 -20.43 -10.25 20.97
CA VAL A 434 -21.16 -9.65 19.84
C VAL A 434 -21.75 -8.27 20.16
N GLU A 435 -22.17 -8.01 21.40
CA GLU A 435 -22.69 -6.69 21.78
C GLU A 435 -21.62 -5.60 21.67
N ASP A 436 -20.39 -5.90 22.11
CA ASP A 436 -19.27 -4.98 21.99
C ASP A 436 -18.94 -4.73 20.51
N ALA A 437 -18.99 -5.78 19.67
CA ALA A 437 -18.81 -5.65 18.22
C ALA A 437 -19.87 -4.76 17.56
N LEU A 438 -21.14 -4.89 17.95
CA LEU A 438 -22.23 -4.05 17.46
C LEU A 438 -22.11 -2.61 17.95
N SER A 439 -21.69 -2.40 19.20
CA SER A 439 -21.46 -1.06 19.74
C SER A 439 -20.35 -0.34 18.98
N LEU A 440 -19.27 -1.05 18.64
CA LEU A 440 -18.19 -0.53 17.82
C LEU A 440 -18.68 -0.24 16.39
N PHE A 441 -19.48 -1.14 15.81
CA PHE A 441 -20.08 -0.94 14.50
C PHE A 441 -20.96 0.31 14.43
N GLN A 442 -21.80 0.55 15.45
CA GLN A 442 -22.64 1.74 15.53
C GLN A 442 -21.82 3.02 15.75
N LEU A 443 -20.78 2.97 16.59
CA LEU A 443 -19.88 4.09 16.84
C LEU A 443 -19.14 4.54 15.57
N MET A 444 -18.94 3.63 14.61
CA MET A 444 -18.33 3.96 13.33
C MET A 444 -19.23 4.79 12.38
N GLY A 445 -20.52 4.99 12.67
CA GLY A 445 -21.43 5.88 11.92
C GLY A 445 -21.44 5.67 10.40
N ASP A 446 -21.77 6.68 9.59
CA ASP A 446 -21.75 6.61 8.10
C ASP A 446 -20.33 6.56 7.49
N SER A 447 -19.36 5.99 8.20
CA SER A 447 -18.02 5.78 7.65
C SER A 447 -18.04 4.79 6.49
N LYS A 448 -17.00 4.82 5.64
CA LYS A 448 -16.80 3.86 4.52
C LYS A 448 -16.91 2.38 4.94
N LEU A 449 -16.76 2.07 6.23
CA LEU A 449 -16.89 0.72 6.79
C LEU A 449 -18.35 0.25 6.87
N ASN A 450 -19.31 1.16 7.02
CA ASN A 450 -20.75 0.84 7.00
C ASN A 450 -21.30 0.57 5.59
N SER A 451 -20.44 0.66 4.57
CA SER A 451 -20.74 0.25 3.20
C SER A 451 -19.93 -0.99 2.76
N ASP A 452 -19.28 -1.68 3.70
CA ASP A 452 -18.42 -2.83 3.42
C ASP A 452 -19.17 -4.15 3.70
N ILE A 453 -19.45 -4.91 2.63
CA ILE A 453 -20.14 -6.21 2.69
C ILE A 453 -19.42 -7.20 3.61
N VAL A 454 -18.08 -7.14 3.67
CA VAL A 454 -17.28 -8.04 4.52
C VAL A 454 -17.56 -7.79 6.00
N VAL A 455 -17.77 -6.54 6.41
CA VAL A 455 -18.08 -6.17 7.80
C VAL A 455 -19.43 -6.73 8.23
N TYR A 456 -20.45 -6.57 7.39
CA TYR A 456 -21.77 -7.18 7.65
C TYR A 456 -21.68 -8.70 7.71
N THR A 457 -20.94 -9.34 6.81
CA THR A 457 -20.73 -10.79 6.82
C THR A 457 -20.14 -11.27 8.14
N ILE A 458 -19.12 -10.58 8.66
CA ILE A 458 -18.50 -10.87 9.96
C ILE A 458 -19.52 -10.77 11.10
N LEU A 459 -20.30 -9.68 11.14
CA LEU A 459 -21.28 -9.44 12.20
C LEU A 459 -22.45 -10.44 12.16
N ILE A 460 -22.95 -10.79 10.97
CA ILE A 460 -24.00 -11.80 10.78
C ILE A 460 -23.50 -13.17 11.23
N ASP A 461 -22.28 -13.57 10.83
CA ASP A 461 -21.69 -14.84 11.25
C ASP A 461 -21.46 -14.89 12.76
N GLY A 462 -20.92 -13.80 13.33
CA GLY A 462 -20.72 -13.65 14.76
C GLY A 462 -22.01 -13.74 15.56
N ALA A 463 -23.05 -13.00 15.15
CA ALA A 463 -24.37 -13.05 15.77
C ALA A 463 -24.98 -14.45 15.68
N GLY A 464 -24.85 -15.12 14.52
CA GLY A 464 -25.29 -16.49 14.32
C GLY A 464 -24.58 -17.51 15.20
N LYS A 465 -23.25 -17.43 15.32
CA LYS A 465 -22.44 -18.28 16.23
C LYS A 465 -22.82 -18.09 17.70
N CYS A 466 -23.29 -16.91 18.08
CA CYS A 466 -23.65 -16.58 19.46
C CYS A 466 -25.12 -16.80 19.81
N GLY A 467 -25.92 -17.39 18.92
CA GLY A 467 -27.33 -17.62 19.20
C GLY A 467 -28.23 -16.39 19.02
N LYS A 468 -27.75 -15.31 18.39
CA LYS A 468 -28.46 -14.02 18.28
C LYS A 468 -29.07 -13.82 16.90
N PHE A 469 -29.97 -14.70 16.52
CA PHE A 469 -30.53 -14.82 15.17
C PHE A 469 -31.32 -13.60 14.71
N HIS A 470 -32.08 -12.97 15.61
CA HIS A 470 -32.80 -11.74 15.30
C HIS A 470 -31.86 -10.61 14.87
N ILE A 471 -30.68 -10.52 15.49
CA ILE A 471 -29.66 -9.54 15.12
C ILE A 471 -29.08 -9.89 13.74
N ALA A 472 -28.71 -11.15 13.52
CA ALA A 472 -28.20 -11.61 12.22
C ALA A 472 -29.18 -11.31 11.08
N ARG A 473 -30.47 -11.58 11.29
CA ARG A 473 -31.54 -11.28 10.31
C ARG A 473 -31.70 -9.78 10.07
N ASN A 474 -31.71 -8.97 11.12
CA ASN A 474 -31.82 -7.51 10.99
C ASN A 474 -30.64 -6.92 10.22
N LEU A 475 -29.41 -7.38 10.51
CA LEU A 475 -28.19 -6.95 9.80
C LEU A 475 -28.24 -7.34 8.31
N PHE A 476 -28.76 -8.52 7.99
CA PHE A 476 -28.92 -8.97 6.59
C PHE A 476 -29.93 -8.10 5.83
N HIS A 477 -31.04 -7.71 6.47
CA HIS A 477 -32.00 -6.77 5.89
C HIS A 477 -31.41 -5.37 5.73
N GLU A 478 -30.71 -4.86 6.74
CA GLU A 478 -30.05 -3.55 6.68
C GLU A 478 -29.03 -3.48 5.53
N LEU A 479 -28.29 -4.56 5.28
CA LEU A 479 -27.37 -4.68 4.15
C LEU A 479 -28.09 -4.47 2.81
N ILE A 480 -29.26 -5.12 2.63
CA ILE A 480 -30.07 -5.00 1.42
C ILE A 480 -30.68 -3.60 1.30
N ASP A 481 -31.20 -3.05 2.40
CA ASP A 481 -31.81 -1.71 2.43
C ASP A 481 -30.81 -0.60 2.09
N LYS A 482 -29.53 -0.80 2.42
CA LYS A 482 -28.41 0.09 2.03
C LYS A 482 -27.99 -0.06 0.57
N GLY A 483 -28.60 -0.96 -0.19
CA GLY A 483 -28.30 -1.21 -1.59
C GLY A 483 -27.01 -1.99 -1.82
N LEU A 484 -26.45 -2.63 -0.79
CA LEU A 484 -25.32 -3.55 -0.93
C LEU A 484 -25.83 -4.91 -1.41
N GLN A 485 -25.16 -5.50 -2.39
CA GLN A 485 -25.51 -6.83 -2.90
C GLN A 485 -24.84 -7.91 -2.04
N PRO A 486 -25.59 -8.81 -1.40
CA PRO A 486 -24.99 -9.92 -0.67
C PRO A 486 -24.21 -10.82 -1.63
N ASP A 487 -22.97 -11.15 -1.28
CA ASP A 487 -22.17 -12.10 -2.03
C ASP A 487 -22.48 -13.56 -1.60
N VAL A 488 -21.90 -14.52 -2.32
CA VAL A 488 -22.07 -15.96 -2.03
C VAL A 488 -21.70 -16.28 -0.58
N ARG A 489 -20.68 -15.62 -0.01
CA ARG A 489 -20.27 -15.84 1.39
C ARG A 489 -21.33 -15.35 2.37
N THR A 490 -21.91 -14.17 2.13
CA THR A 490 -22.96 -13.57 2.97
C THR A 490 -24.20 -14.47 3.02
N TYR A 491 -24.64 -14.97 1.86
CA TYR A 491 -25.75 -15.93 1.79
C TYR A 491 -25.41 -17.24 2.50
N ASN A 492 -24.22 -17.80 2.29
CA ASN A 492 -23.78 -19.04 2.95
C ASN A 492 -23.82 -18.91 4.48
N VAL A 493 -23.35 -17.78 5.00
CA VAL A 493 -23.43 -17.47 6.44
C VAL A 493 -24.89 -17.47 6.88
N MET A 494 -25.76 -16.71 6.22
CA MET A 494 -27.17 -16.57 6.63
C MET A 494 -27.95 -17.89 6.54
N ILE A 495 -27.75 -18.68 5.49
CA ILE A 495 -28.30 -20.04 5.36
C ILE A 495 -27.83 -20.90 6.53
N GLY A 496 -26.53 -20.89 6.84
CA GLY A 496 -25.97 -21.61 7.99
C GLY A 496 -26.52 -21.13 9.34
N VAL A 497 -26.86 -19.85 9.47
CA VAL A 497 -27.54 -19.28 10.65
C VAL A 497 -28.95 -19.87 10.79
N PHE A 498 -29.76 -19.89 9.73
CA PHE A 498 -31.09 -20.48 9.76
C PHE A 498 -31.08 -22.00 9.96
N CYS A 499 -30.13 -22.70 9.36
CA CYS A 499 -29.93 -24.13 9.55
C CYS A 499 -29.62 -24.49 11.00
N ARG A 500 -28.81 -23.69 11.70
CA ARG A 500 -28.48 -23.91 13.13
C ARG A 500 -29.71 -23.77 14.04
N GLU A 501 -30.67 -22.94 13.65
CA GLU A 501 -31.93 -22.74 14.38
C GLU A 501 -33.05 -23.71 14.02
N GLY A 502 -32.87 -24.53 12.99
CA GLY A 502 -33.94 -25.38 12.46
C GLY A 502 -34.96 -24.64 11.59
N LEU A 503 -34.71 -23.39 11.19
CA LEU A 503 -35.57 -22.62 10.28
C LEU A 503 -35.30 -22.97 8.81
N LEU A 504 -35.42 -24.25 8.46
CA LEU A 504 -35.07 -24.75 7.12
C LEU A 504 -35.90 -24.14 5.98
N GLY A 505 -37.15 -23.74 6.25
CA GLY A 505 -37.98 -23.06 5.25
C GLY A 505 -37.39 -21.71 4.80
N GLU A 506 -36.88 -20.92 5.75
CA GLU A 506 -36.21 -19.65 5.44
C GLU A 506 -34.84 -19.88 4.79
N ALA A 507 -34.10 -20.91 5.24
CA ALA A 507 -32.85 -21.32 4.61
C ALA A 507 -33.03 -21.71 3.13
N LYS A 508 -34.07 -22.50 2.82
CA LYS A 508 -34.42 -22.91 1.44
C LYS A 508 -34.82 -21.71 0.58
N LEU A 509 -35.56 -20.76 1.14
CA LEU A 509 -35.96 -19.55 0.43
C LEU A 509 -34.73 -18.68 0.06
N LEU A 510 -33.78 -18.52 0.99
CA LEU A 510 -32.53 -17.82 0.69
C LEU A 510 -31.69 -18.57 -0.34
N PHE A 511 -31.61 -19.89 -0.24
CA PHE A 511 -30.89 -20.74 -1.22
C PHE A 511 -31.42 -20.54 -2.64
N LEU A 512 -32.74 -20.50 -2.83
CA LEU A 512 -33.33 -20.24 -4.16
C LEU A 512 -33.11 -18.80 -4.62
N LYS A 513 -33.19 -17.83 -3.70
CA LYS A 513 -32.96 -16.41 -3.98
C LYS A 513 -31.52 -16.10 -4.45
N MET A 514 -30.55 -16.96 -4.13
CA MET A 514 -29.17 -16.82 -4.62
C MET A 514 -29.11 -16.86 -6.15
N GLU A 515 -29.86 -17.75 -6.80
CA GLU A 515 -29.91 -17.83 -8.26
C GLU A 515 -30.59 -16.60 -8.86
N GLU A 516 -31.70 -16.14 -8.26
CA GLU A 516 -32.44 -14.96 -8.70
C GLU A 516 -31.63 -13.65 -8.58
N SER A 517 -30.76 -13.57 -7.58
CA SER A 517 -29.91 -12.39 -7.33
C SER A 517 -28.62 -12.38 -8.16
N GLY A 518 -28.43 -13.34 -9.09
CA GLY A 518 -27.25 -13.42 -9.95
C GLY A 518 -26.00 -13.92 -9.23
N CYS A 519 -26.14 -14.52 -8.05
CA CYS A 519 -25.05 -15.05 -7.23
C CYS A 519 -25.26 -16.57 -6.99
N PRO A 520 -25.02 -17.43 -8.00
CA PRO A 520 -25.42 -18.84 -7.94
C PRO A 520 -24.76 -19.59 -6.77
N PRO A 521 -25.47 -20.53 -6.13
CA PRO A 521 -24.93 -21.42 -5.10
C PRO A 521 -23.66 -22.14 -5.58
N ASN A 522 -22.62 -22.14 -4.75
CA ASN A 522 -21.39 -22.87 -5.01
C ASN A 522 -21.33 -24.16 -4.18
N ASN A 523 -20.26 -24.95 -4.37
CA ASN A 523 -20.10 -26.21 -3.63
C ASN A 523 -20.26 -26.05 -2.11
N VAL A 524 -19.68 -24.98 -1.53
CA VAL A 524 -19.78 -24.68 -0.10
C VAL A 524 -21.21 -24.38 0.33
N THR A 525 -22.00 -23.69 -0.50
CA THR A 525 -23.42 -23.42 -0.24
C THR A 525 -24.20 -24.72 -0.08
N TYR A 526 -24.02 -25.68 -1.00
CA TYR A 526 -24.69 -26.98 -0.94
C TYR A 526 -24.26 -27.77 0.30
N CYS A 527 -22.96 -27.82 0.62
CA CYS A 527 -22.46 -28.47 1.83
C CYS A 527 -23.09 -27.88 3.10
N ILE A 528 -23.12 -26.55 3.24
CA ILE A 528 -23.73 -25.88 4.42
C ILE A 528 -25.21 -26.21 4.55
N PHE A 529 -25.95 -26.17 3.44
CA PHE A 529 -27.38 -26.45 3.47
C PHE A 529 -27.66 -27.94 3.75
N LEU A 530 -26.89 -28.85 3.14
CA LEU A 530 -26.92 -30.29 3.44
C LEU A 530 -26.64 -30.58 4.91
N GLN A 531 -25.58 -30.00 5.48
CA GLN A 531 -25.27 -30.14 6.91
C GLN A 531 -26.42 -29.66 7.79
N GLY A 532 -27.10 -28.59 7.39
CA GLY A 532 -28.30 -28.08 8.04
C GLY A 532 -29.48 -29.04 7.97
N CYS A 533 -29.77 -29.61 6.80
CA CYS A 533 -30.84 -30.58 6.60
C CYS A 533 -30.60 -31.86 7.40
N LEU A 534 -29.34 -32.35 7.44
CA LEU A 534 -28.94 -33.52 8.22
C LEU A 534 -29.17 -33.31 9.72
N LYS A 535 -28.66 -32.20 10.27
CA LYS A 535 -28.78 -31.88 11.70
C LYS A 535 -30.24 -31.74 12.16
N ASN A 536 -31.13 -31.32 11.27
CA ASN A 536 -32.56 -31.14 11.55
C ASN A 536 -33.43 -32.32 11.06
N GLN A 537 -32.83 -33.43 10.63
CA GLN A 537 -33.50 -34.68 10.22
C GLN A 537 -34.51 -34.53 9.04
N HIS A 538 -34.24 -33.62 8.11
CA HIS A 538 -35.06 -33.44 6.89
C HIS A 538 -34.52 -34.27 5.71
N CYS A 539 -34.93 -35.52 5.60
CA CYS A 539 -34.39 -36.46 4.60
C CYS A 539 -34.77 -36.15 3.14
N ASP A 540 -35.92 -35.53 2.88
CA ASP A 540 -36.39 -35.27 1.51
C ASP A 540 -35.53 -34.24 0.77
N ASP A 541 -35.14 -33.16 1.47
CA ASP A 541 -34.27 -32.13 0.91
C ASP A 541 -32.83 -32.65 0.70
N VAL A 542 -32.38 -33.63 1.50
CA VAL A 542 -31.04 -34.23 1.39
C VAL A 542 -30.85 -34.96 0.05
N VAL A 543 -31.84 -35.76 -0.37
CA VAL A 543 -31.74 -36.51 -1.64
C VAL A 543 -31.70 -35.56 -2.84
N MET A 544 -32.59 -34.57 -2.84
CA MET A 544 -32.66 -33.55 -3.89
C MET A 544 -31.33 -32.82 -4.03
N LEU A 545 -30.76 -32.36 -2.92
CA LEU A 545 -29.49 -31.62 -2.94
C LEU A 545 -28.31 -32.49 -3.41
N LEU A 546 -28.24 -33.77 -3.01
CA LEU A 546 -27.18 -34.67 -3.47
C LEU A 546 -27.25 -34.94 -4.98
N GLN A 547 -28.45 -35.13 -5.53
CA GLN A 547 -28.64 -35.31 -6.98
C GLN A 547 -28.25 -34.07 -7.76
N GLU A 548 -28.58 -32.89 -7.25
CA GLU A 548 -28.24 -31.63 -7.89
C GLU A 548 -26.73 -31.34 -7.83
N MET A 549 -26.07 -31.68 -6.72
CA MET A 549 -24.61 -31.63 -6.63
C MET A 549 -23.93 -32.54 -7.64
N ASP A 550 -24.42 -33.76 -7.85
CA ASP A 550 -23.88 -34.71 -8.84
C ASP A 550 -24.01 -34.14 -10.27
N CYS A 551 -25.16 -33.55 -10.60
CA CYS A 551 -25.39 -32.91 -11.89
C CYS A 551 -24.48 -31.70 -12.14
N ARG A 552 -24.12 -30.96 -11.09
CA ARG A 552 -23.22 -29.79 -11.17
C ARG A 552 -21.74 -30.16 -11.03
N GLY A 553 -21.41 -31.43 -10.77
CA GLY A 553 -20.04 -31.90 -10.57
C GLY A 553 -19.39 -31.40 -9.27
N TYR A 554 -20.21 -31.14 -8.24
CA TYR A 554 -19.75 -30.70 -6.93
C TYR A 554 -19.36 -31.89 -6.04
N SER A 555 -18.43 -31.66 -5.10
CA SER A 555 -17.89 -32.69 -4.21
C SER A 555 -18.18 -32.39 -2.75
N LEU A 556 -18.38 -33.44 -1.95
CA LEU A 556 -18.62 -33.29 -0.52
C LEU A 556 -17.32 -32.95 0.22
N ASP A 557 -17.40 -31.99 1.14
CA ASP A 557 -16.29 -31.74 2.06
C ASP A 557 -16.21 -32.80 3.16
N ALA A 558 -15.03 -32.95 3.78
CA ALA A 558 -14.76 -33.97 4.79
C ALA A 558 -15.72 -33.86 6.00
N SER A 559 -16.14 -32.64 6.37
CA SER A 559 -17.04 -32.41 7.49
C SER A 559 -18.48 -32.84 7.21
N THR A 560 -18.95 -32.68 5.97
CA THR A 560 -20.26 -33.11 5.52
C THR A 560 -20.27 -34.63 5.41
N LEU A 561 -19.20 -35.22 4.90
CA LEU A 561 -19.02 -36.66 4.80
C LEU A 561 -19.04 -37.34 6.18
N SER A 562 -18.34 -36.78 7.18
CA SER A 562 -18.36 -37.32 8.54
C SER A 562 -19.76 -37.25 9.15
N LEU A 563 -20.46 -36.11 8.99
CA LEU A 563 -21.84 -35.94 9.46
C LEU A 563 -22.80 -36.97 8.81
N PHE A 564 -22.62 -37.27 7.52
CA PHE A 564 -23.39 -38.31 6.84
C PHE A 564 -23.11 -39.70 7.42
N ILE A 565 -21.84 -40.05 7.61
CA ILE A 565 -21.44 -41.34 8.19
C ILE A 565 -22.06 -41.51 9.59
N ASP A 566 -21.99 -40.47 10.42
CA ASP A 566 -22.57 -40.47 11.77
C ASP A 566 -24.09 -40.68 11.74
N HIS A 567 -24.81 -40.04 10.83
CA HIS A 567 -26.27 -40.20 10.70
C HIS A 567 -26.67 -41.57 10.13
N ILE A 568 -25.87 -42.16 9.25
CA ILE A 568 -26.07 -43.54 8.75
C ILE A 568 -25.79 -44.55 9.87
N ALA A 569 -24.72 -44.34 10.65
CA ALA A 569 -24.39 -45.17 11.80
C ALA A 569 -25.47 -45.10 12.90
N ALA A 570 -26.08 -43.94 13.08
CA ALA A 570 -27.21 -43.72 13.98
C ALA A 570 -28.56 -44.30 13.46
N GLY A 571 -28.60 -44.83 12.23
CA GLY A 571 -29.80 -45.41 11.63
C GLY A 571 -30.85 -44.39 11.17
N LEU A 572 -30.48 -43.12 11.07
CA LEU A 572 -31.37 -42.01 10.67
C LEU A 572 -31.50 -41.85 9.15
N LEU A 573 -30.58 -42.46 8.38
CA LEU A 573 -30.55 -42.44 6.91
C LEU A 573 -30.47 -43.87 6.36
N ASP A 574 -31.13 -44.09 5.22
CA ASP A 574 -31.10 -45.38 4.54
C ASP A 574 -29.73 -45.65 3.87
N ARG A 575 -29.26 -46.90 3.94
CA ARG A 575 -27.99 -47.36 3.35
C ARG A 575 -27.96 -47.18 1.83
N SER A 576 -29.11 -47.04 1.17
CA SER A 576 -29.20 -46.73 -0.26
C SER A 576 -28.51 -45.41 -0.64
N MET A 577 -28.37 -44.45 0.29
CA MET A 577 -27.70 -43.16 0.05
C MET A 577 -26.18 -43.29 -0.08
N LEU A 578 -25.57 -44.38 0.39
CA LEU A 578 -24.13 -44.64 0.23
C LEU A 578 -23.71 -44.71 -1.25
N LYS A 579 -24.61 -45.14 -2.15
CA LYS A 579 -24.36 -45.19 -3.60
C LYS A 579 -24.29 -43.79 -4.23
N LEU A 580 -25.06 -42.82 -3.72
CA LEU A 580 -25.00 -41.42 -4.15
C LEU A 580 -23.77 -40.73 -3.57
N LEU A 581 -23.42 -41.03 -2.30
CA LEU A 581 -22.21 -40.52 -1.66
C LEU A 581 -20.94 -40.93 -2.42
N GLY A 582 -20.83 -42.19 -2.85
CA GLY A 582 -19.67 -42.70 -3.59
C GLY A 582 -19.36 -41.97 -4.91
N LYS A 583 -20.33 -41.29 -5.51
CA LYS A 583 -20.11 -40.46 -6.72
C LYS A 583 -19.61 -39.05 -6.41
N LEU A 584 -19.85 -38.57 -5.20
CA LEU A 584 -19.56 -37.20 -4.75
C LEU A 584 -18.30 -37.11 -3.87
N VAL A 585 -17.66 -38.24 -3.59
CA VAL A 585 -16.35 -38.29 -2.93
C VAL A 585 -15.27 -37.78 -3.91
N PRO A 586 -14.37 -36.88 -3.48
CA PRO A 586 -13.22 -36.47 -4.29
C PRO A 586 -12.41 -37.69 -4.73
N LYS A 587 -12.07 -37.79 -6.02
CA LYS A 587 -11.28 -38.93 -6.55
C LYS A 587 -9.93 -39.11 -5.84
N GLU A 588 -9.37 -38.03 -5.30
CA GLU A 588 -8.12 -38.03 -4.51
C GLU A 588 -8.20 -38.80 -3.19
N LEU A 589 -9.40 -39.02 -2.62
CA LEU A 589 -9.62 -39.82 -1.41
C LEU A 589 -9.84 -41.32 -1.71
N ILE A 590 -10.09 -41.67 -2.97
CA ILE A 590 -10.30 -43.06 -3.41
C ILE A 590 -8.96 -43.75 -3.69
N ASP A 591 -7.90 -42.98 -3.99
CA ASP A 591 -6.56 -43.48 -4.33
C ASP A 591 -5.58 -43.55 -3.13
N ASP A 592 -6.03 -43.30 -1.89
CA ASP A 592 -5.23 -43.51 -0.69
C ASP A 592 -5.30 -45.01 -0.27
N PRO A 593 -4.20 -45.78 -0.35
CA PRO A 593 -4.19 -47.21 -0.04
C PRO A 593 -4.51 -47.53 1.43
N SER A 594 -4.59 -46.52 2.31
CA SER A 594 -4.92 -46.70 3.72
C SER A 594 -6.42 -46.84 4.03
N LEU A 595 -7.31 -46.62 3.05
CA LEU A 595 -8.76 -46.71 3.20
C LEU A 595 -9.41 -47.89 2.45
N CYS A 596 -8.61 -48.72 1.75
CA CYS A 596 -9.05 -49.92 1.06
C CYS A 596 -9.19 -51.12 2.03
N ASP A 597 -10.09 -51.03 3.01
CA ASP A 597 -10.63 -52.20 3.73
C ASP A 597 -12.14 -51.98 3.96
N TRP A 598 -12.90 -51.99 2.86
CA TRP A 598 -14.37 -52.06 2.88
C TRP A 598 -14.85 -53.03 1.79
N GLU A 599 -14.69 -54.33 2.06
CA GLU A 599 -15.52 -55.40 1.47
C GLU A 599 -16.67 -55.77 2.40
#